data_AF-A0A7Y2DJJ3-F1
#
_entry.id   AF-A0A7Y2DJJ3-F1
#
_cell.length_a   1.000
_cell.length_b   1.000
_cell.length_c   1.000
_cell.angle_alpha   90.00
_cell.angle_beta   90.00
_cell.angle_gamma   90.00
#
_symmetry.space_group_name_H-M   'P 1'
#
loop_
_entity.id
_entity.type
_entity.pdbx_description
1 polymer ?
#
loop_
_entity_poly.entity_id
_entity_poly.type
_entity_poly.pdbx_seq_one_letter_code
_entity_poly.pdbx_strand_id
1 'polypeptide(L)'
;MTAVQTTLRDYSLTGVEAAAALENGLANGRWFQADIDPKRLAELSVRTNGRAAVDMALWIALIIGSGLLAWTVRDSWWAIPAFLLYGALTGGAADARWHECGHGTAFRSGFLNDLFYFPASFMLNRQALFWRWSHFRHHTDTIIRGRDAEIVFPRPPSFTAAALLFSNVKNGPVAMLGTVKTAFGRLDENTIELVPPEDHRRLIRHARVYALIWAAAIVASLVTWTPWPVLFVGGPTLYGAWFYIFFGITQHAGLQENVLDHRYSTRTVLMNPVFRFLYLNMNYHIEHHMFPTVPYYALPQLHEEIKDQLPPPNPSTLHTYAEIIEAFRHQNVDPDWEIQNRHIPDVPGRRAQIVQVTEWAGDSGRTDLGPADLAPGDLRAVQIAGVDFVLVRTEDGDHVLADRRCTHGEADLSMGLVLGCELECPKHNGRFDLRTGDPTRKPIRQPLGVQPVTESDGRLYIT
;
A
#
# COMPACT_ATOMS: atom_id res chain seq x y z
N MET A 1 -38.57 5.43 -22.17
CA MET A 1 -37.25 4.99 -21.66
C MET A 1 -37.48 4.43 -20.27
N THR A 2 -37.46 3.11 -20.14
CA THR A 2 -37.54 2.41 -18.86
C THR A 2 -36.32 2.80 -18.04
N ALA A 3 -36.53 3.38 -16.86
CA ALA A 3 -35.44 3.64 -15.92
C ALA A 3 -34.79 2.30 -15.59
N VAL A 4 -33.56 2.08 -16.05
CA VAL A 4 -32.74 0.98 -15.54
C VAL A 4 -32.61 1.21 -14.04
N GLN A 5 -33.21 0.33 -13.24
CA GLN A 5 -32.94 0.29 -11.81
C GLN A 5 -31.46 -0.07 -11.68
N THR A 6 -30.60 0.94 -11.51
CA THR A 6 -29.18 0.73 -11.25
C THR A 6 -29.05 0.21 -9.83
N THR A 7 -29.06 -1.11 -9.69
CA THR A 7 -28.74 -1.78 -8.42
C THR A 7 -27.28 -1.50 -8.07
N LEU A 8 -27.03 -1.08 -6.83
CA LEU A 8 -25.68 -0.91 -6.31
C LEU A 8 -24.91 -2.23 -6.48
N ARG A 9 -23.70 -2.16 -7.04
CA ARG A 9 -22.81 -3.33 -7.09
C ARG A 9 -22.44 -3.78 -5.68
N ASP A 10 -22.18 -5.07 -5.53
CA ASP A 10 -21.70 -5.65 -4.28
C ASP A 10 -20.19 -5.43 -4.14
N TYR A 11 -19.76 -4.73 -3.09
CA TYR A 11 -18.34 -4.52 -2.75
C TYR A 11 -17.96 -5.24 -1.45
N SER A 12 -18.85 -6.06 -0.89
CA SER A 12 -18.57 -6.79 0.33
C SER A 12 -17.50 -7.87 0.11
N LEU A 13 -16.63 -8.07 1.10
CA LEU A 13 -15.52 -9.02 1.02
C LEU A 13 -15.98 -10.49 1.06
N THR A 14 -17.22 -10.72 1.47
CA THR A 14 -17.82 -12.04 1.67
C THR A 14 -19.03 -12.29 0.74
N GLY A 15 -19.28 -11.36 -0.19
CA GLY A 15 -20.41 -11.40 -1.11
C GLY A 15 -20.16 -12.11 -2.43
N VAL A 16 -21.08 -11.92 -3.38
CA VAL A 16 -21.08 -12.65 -4.66
C VAL A 16 -19.93 -12.23 -5.58
N GLU A 17 -19.56 -10.94 -5.56
CA GLU A 17 -18.43 -10.43 -6.34
C GLU A 17 -17.09 -10.95 -5.81
N ALA A 18 -16.98 -11.28 -4.53
CA ALA A 18 -15.78 -11.88 -3.96
C ALA A 18 -15.50 -13.27 -4.54
N ALA A 19 -16.56 -14.09 -4.69
CA ALA A 19 -16.49 -15.38 -5.37
C ALA A 19 -16.18 -15.21 -6.87
N ALA A 20 -16.86 -14.29 -7.54
CA ALA A 20 -16.64 -14.00 -8.96
C ALA A 20 -15.20 -13.56 -9.25
N ALA A 21 -14.58 -12.76 -8.37
CA ALA A 21 -13.18 -12.35 -8.52
C ALA A 21 -12.21 -13.54 -8.47
N LEU A 22 -12.49 -14.56 -7.67
CA LEU A 22 -11.70 -15.80 -7.61
C LEU A 22 -11.90 -16.64 -8.87
N GLU A 23 -13.15 -16.86 -9.28
CA GLU A 23 -13.51 -17.68 -10.45
C GLU A 23 -12.91 -17.12 -11.75
N ASN A 24 -12.87 -15.79 -11.87
CA ASN A 24 -12.33 -15.10 -13.05
C ASN A 24 -10.81 -14.87 -12.99
N GLY A 25 -10.12 -15.39 -11.98
CA GLY A 25 -8.66 -15.25 -11.84
C GLY A 25 -8.18 -13.82 -11.55
N LEU A 26 -9.07 -12.94 -11.05
CA LEU A 26 -8.73 -11.57 -10.65
C LEU A 26 -8.08 -11.54 -9.27
N ALA A 27 -8.54 -12.39 -8.35
CA ALA A 27 -8.00 -12.46 -7.00
C ALA A 27 -6.59 -13.06 -7.01
N ASN A 28 -5.63 -12.30 -6.49
CA ASN A 28 -4.19 -12.55 -6.60
C ASN A 28 -3.74 -12.73 -8.06
N GLY A 29 -4.40 -12.10 -9.03
CA GLY A 29 -4.04 -12.23 -10.44
C GLY A 29 -2.62 -11.72 -10.75
N ARG A 30 -2.09 -12.08 -11.92
CA ARG A 30 -0.82 -11.56 -12.42
C ARG A 30 -1.04 -10.16 -13.01
N TRP A 31 -0.45 -9.16 -12.37
CA TRP A 31 -0.55 -7.76 -12.79
C TRP A 31 0.45 -7.42 -13.90
N PHE A 32 0.08 -6.46 -14.75
CA PHE A 32 1.07 -5.75 -15.56
C PHE A 32 2.10 -5.05 -14.64
N GLN A 33 3.37 -5.14 -15.03
CA GLN A 33 4.47 -4.44 -14.38
C GLN A 33 5.36 -3.83 -15.46
N ALA A 34 5.77 -2.57 -15.30
CA ALA A 34 6.65 -1.91 -16.26
C ALA A 34 8.04 -2.57 -16.29
N ASP A 35 8.67 -2.63 -17.45
CA ASP A 35 10.03 -3.12 -17.60
C ASP A 35 11.03 -2.11 -17.03
N ILE A 36 12.00 -2.58 -16.26
CA ILE A 36 13.04 -1.77 -15.64
C ILE A 36 14.26 -2.64 -15.38
N ASP A 37 15.45 -2.07 -15.57
CA ASP A 37 16.70 -2.74 -15.23
C ASP A 37 16.70 -3.20 -13.75
N PRO A 38 16.94 -4.49 -13.46
CA PRO A 38 16.87 -5.01 -12.11
C PRO A 38 17.86 -4.34 -11.14
N LYS A 39 19.05 -3.97 -11.60
CA LYS A 39 20.05 -3.29 -10.76
C LYS A 39 19.58 -1.89 -10.42
N ARG A 40 19.03 -1.18 -11.41
CA ARG A 40 18.44 0.14 -11.22
C ARG A 40 17.26 0.11 -10.25
N LEU A 41 16.38 -0.89 -10.37
CA LEU A 41 15.29 -1.09 -9.42
C LEU A 41 15.83 -1.34 -8.00
N ALA A 42 16.84 -2.20 -7.84
CA ALA A 42 17.47 -2.46 -6.55
C ALA A 42 18.05 -1.18 -5.92
N GLU A 43 18.73 -0.34 -6.71
CA GLU A 43 19.22 0.98 -6.27
C GLU A 43 18.09 1.89 -5.77
N LEU A 44 16.99 1.97 -6.52
CA LEU A 44 15.84 2.79 -6.16
C LEU A 44 15.12 2.27 -4.91
N SER A 45 15.12 0.95 -4.70
CA SER A 45 14.52 0.30 -3.52
C SER A 45 15.37 0.42 -2.25
N VAL A 46 16.56 1.03 -2.29
CA VAL A 46 17.40 1.24 -1.11
C VAL A 46 16.73 2.20 -0.13
N ARG A 47 16.50 1.71 1.10
CA ARG A 47 15.87 2.47 2.18
C ARG A 47 16.94 3.13 3.06
N THR A 48 16.74 4.41 3.38
CA THR A 48 17.60 5.17 4.31
C THR A 48 16.80 5.70 5.50
N ASN A 49 17.43 5.77 6.68
CA ASN A 49 16.78 6.39 7.84
C ASN A 49 16.87 7.92 7.81
N GLY A 50 17.98 8.47 7.31
CA GLY A 50 18.26 9.91 7.38
C GLY A 50 17.25 10.75 6.61
N ARG A 51 16.92 10.36 5.37
CA ARG A 51 15.99 11.13 4.54
C ARG A 51 14.60 11.20 5.18
N ALA A 52 14.04 10.04 5.53
CA ALA A 52 12.72 9.99 6.15
C ALA A 52 12.70 10.65 7.53
N ALA A 53 13.78 10.59 8.32
CA ALA A 53 13.85 11.28 9.60
C ALA A 53 13.73 12.80 9.45
N VAL A 54 14.37 13.39 8.43
CA VAL A 54 14.23 14.83 8.13
C VAL A 54 12.78 15.16 7.76
N ASP A 55 12.18 14.39 6.86
CA ASP A 55 10.81 14.63 6.41
C ASP A 55 9.79 14.50 7.56
N MET A 56 9.98 13.53 8.47
CA MET A 56 9.15 13.39 9.69
C MET A 56 9.39 14.52 10.69
N ALA A 57 10.65 14.95 10.89
CA ALA A 57 10.98 16.03 11.81
C ALA A 57 10.39 17.37 11.35
N LEU A 58 10.46 17.67 10.05
CA LEU A 58 9.83 18.86 9.47
C LEU A 58 8.30 18.82 9.64
N TRP A 59 7.67 17.67 9.39
CA TRP A 59 6.23 17.51 9.58
C TRP A 59 5.82 17.70 11.05
N ILE A 60 6.57 17.11 11.99
CA ILE A 60 6.33 17.30 13.43
C ILE A 60 6.53 18.77 13.84
N ALA A 61 7.57 19.44 13.34
CA ALA A 61 7.80 20.85 13.60
C ALA A 61 6.64 21.72 13.09
N LEU A 62 6.07 21.40 11.93
CA LEU A 62 4.89 22.07 11.40
C LEU A 62 3.64 21.80 12.26
N ILE A 63 3.44 20.58 12.75
CA ILE A 63 2.34 20.26 13.69
C ILE A 63 2.50 21.06 14.98
N ILE A 64 3.69 21.08 15.58
CA ILE A 64 3.95 21.84 16.81
C ILE A 64 3.75 23.34 16.56
N GLY A 65 4.32 23.89 15.50
CA GLY A 65 4.19 25.30 15.16
C GLY A 65 2.75 25.73 14.89
N SER A 66 2.00 24.95 14.10
CA SER A 66 0.59 25.21 13.84
C SER A 66 -0.28 25.01 15.09
N GLY A 67 0.06 24.07 15.96
CA GLY A 67 -0.62 23.86 17.24
C GLY A 67 -0.40 25.02 18.22
N LEU A 68 0.84 25.52 18.33
CA LEU A 68 1.17 26.71 19.11
C LEU A 68 0.49 27.96 18.57
N LEU A 69 0.42 28.11 17.24
CA LEU A 69 -0.34 29.17 16.59
C LEU A 69 -1.82 29.07 16.97
N ALA A 70 -2.44 27.90 16.77
CA ALA A 70 -3.85 27.65 17.10
C ALA A 70 -4.14 27.93 18.57
N TRP A 71 -3.25 27.51 19.47
CA TRP A 71 -3.36 27.81 20.90
C TRP A 71 -3.30 29.32 21.16
N THR A 72 -2.35 30.03 20.56
CA THR A 72 -2.14 31.47 20.79
C THR A 72 -3.33 32.30 20.34
N VAL A 73 -3.94 31.96 19.20
CA VAL A 73 -5.03 32.75 18.60
C VAL A 73 -6.43 32.20 18.91
N ARG A 74 -6.54 31.18 19.79
CA ARG A 74 -7.76 30.41 20.06
C ARG A 74 -8.98 31.24 20.47
N ASP A 75 -8.75 32.39 21.11
CA ASP A 75 -9.79 33.29 21.60
C ASP A 75 -10.15 34.40 20.59
N SER A 76 -9.80 34.21 19.30
CA SER A 76 -10.06 35.15 18.21
C SER A 76 -10.56 34.44 16.95
N TRP A 77 -11.06 35.19 15.97
CA TRP A 77 -11.47 34.64 14.67
C TRP A 77 -10.34 33.96 13.89
N TRP A 78 -9.07 34.27 14.21
CA TRP A 78 -7.90 33.58 13.64
C TRP A 78 -7.76 32.12 14.11
N ALA A 79 -8.50 31.70 15.14
CA ALA A 79 -8.56 30.31 15.57
C ALA A 79 -9.00 29.38 14.44
N ILE A 80 -9.99 29.79 13.63
CA ILE A 80 -10.53 28.94 12.56
C ILE A 80 -9.45 28.54 11.56
N PRO A 81 -8.77 29.47 10.86
CA PRO A 81 -7.71 29.08 9.92
C PRO A 81 -6.52 28.40 10.61
N ALA A 82 -6.19 28.74 11.86
CA ALA A 82 -5.10 28.09 12.59
C ALA A 82 -5.41 26.62 12.92
N PHE A 83 -6.62 26.31 13.38
CA PHE A 83 -7.06 24.94 13.60
C PHE A 83 -7.21 24.19 12.29
N LEU A 84 -7.72 24.79 11.21
CA LEU A 84 -7.76 24.13 9.89
C LEU A 84 -6.36 23.70 9.42
N LEU A 85 -5.33 24.54 9.62
CA LEU A 85 -3.94 24.21 9.32
C LEU A 85 -3.42 23.08 10.22
N TYR A 86 -3.60 23.18 11.54
CA TYR A 86 -3.18 22.14 12.48
C TYR A 86 -3.87 20.80 12.20
N GLY A 87 -5.16 20.84 11.85
CA GLY A 87 -5.96 19.70 11.44
C GLY A 87 -5.45 19.07 10.15
N ALA A 88 -5.20 19.88 9.12
CA ALA A 88 -4.66 19.40 7.85
C ALA A 88 -3.30 18.71 8.02
N LEU A 89 -2.44 19.23 8.91
CA LEU A 89 -1.14 18.63 9.18
C LEU A 89 -1.25 17.36 10.04
N THR A 90 -2.11 17.35 11.05
CA THR A 90 -2.26 16.24 11.99
C THR A 90 -3.17 15.14 11.44
N GLY A 91 -4.42 15.47 11.12
CA GLY A 91 -5.44 14.54 10.62
C GLY A 91 -5.53 14.43 9.09
N GLY A 92 -4.64 15.08 8.35
CA GLY A 92 -4.58 15.01 6.88
C GLY A 92 -3.25 14.45 6.37
N ALA A 93 -2.16 15.19 6.55
CA ALA A 93 -0.83 14.83 6.06
C ALA A 93 -0.29 13.53 6.69
N ALA A 94 -0.85 13.10 7.84
CA ALA A 94 -0.61 11.79 8.41
C ALA A 94 -0.97 10.64 7.47
N ASP A 95 -1.82 10.85 6.46
CA ASP A 95 -2.31 9.80 5.56
C ASP A 95 -1.18 9.13 4.78
N ALA A 96 -0.34 9.94 4.13
CA ALA A 96 0.86 9.42 3.49
C ALA A 96 1.85 8.78 4.49
N ARG A 97 1.88 9.24 5.75
CA ARG A 97 2.81 8.71 6.78
C ARG A 97 2.40 7.33 7.25
N TRP A 98 1.13 7.08 7.58
CA TRP A 98 0.71 5.72 7.96
C TRP A 98 0.87 4.78 6.78
N HIS A 99 0.58 5.22 5.55
CA HIS A 99 0.75 4.42 4.36
C HIS A 99 2.21 3.96 4.18
N GLU A 100 3.15 4.90 4.03
CA GLU A 100 4.56 4.58 3.77
C GLU A 100 5.27 3.88 4.92
N CYS A 101 4.97 4.28 6.16
CA CYS A 101 5.50 3.57 7.32
C CYS A 101 4.83 2.20 7.52
N GLY A 102 3.60 2.03 7.04
CA GLY A 102 2.85 0.77 7.06
C GLY A 102 3.42 -0.26 6.09
N HIS A 103 3.85 0.19 4.91
CA HIS A 103 4.65 -0.59 3.96
C HIS A 103 6.03 -0.95 4.50
N GLY A 104 6.51 -0.16 5.46
CA GLY A 104 7.84 -0.27 6.04
C GLY A 104 8.95 0.11 5.07
N THR A 105 8.64 1.01 4.13
CA THR A 105 9.56 1.52 3.10
C THR A 105 10.13 2.89 3.47
N ALA A 106 9.42 3.69 4.27
CA ALA A 106 9.89 5.02 4.67
C ALA A 106 11.29 4.97 5.32
N PHE A 107 11.50 4.05 6.27
CA PHE A 107 12.77 3.85 6.97
C PHE A 107 13.41 2.51 6.64
N ARG A 108 14.74 2.42 6.76
CA ARG A 108 15.45 1.13 6.80
C ARG A 108 15.10 0.36 8.08
N SER A 109 14.93 1.07 9.19
CA SER A 109 14.58 0.47 10.49
C SER A 109 13.09 0.17 10.59
N GLY A 110 12.74 -1.11 10.81
CA GLY A 110 11.37 -1.52 11.09
C GLY A 110 10.79 -0.85 12.35
N PHE A 111 11.62 -0.60 13.36
CA PHE A 111 11.21 0.13 14.57
C PHE A 111 10.81 1.58 14.25
N LEU A 112 11.59 2.29 13.42
CA LEU A 112 11.27 3.67 13.06
C LEU A 112 10.00 3.74 12.22
N ASN A 113 9.80 2.79 11.29
CA ASN A 113 8.52 2.67 10.58
C ASN A 113 7.36 2.49 11.57
N ASP A 114 7.43 1.54 12.50
CA ASP A 114 6.36 1.34 13.49
C ASP A 114 6.16 2.58 14.40
N LEU A 115 7.25 3.27 14.79
CA LEU A 115 7.21 4.47 15.62
C LEU A 115 6.37 5.59 15.02
N PHE A 116 6.41 5.77 13.69
CA PHE A 116 5.59 6.78 12.99
C PHE A 116 4.26 6.21 12.49
N TYR A 117 4.20 4.91 12.18
CA TYR A 117 3.02 4.22 11.69
C TYR A 117 1.84 4.33 12.66
N PHE A 118 2.06 3.94 13.93
CA PHE A 118 0.96 3.88 14.91
C PHE A 118 0.42 5.29 15.24
N PRO A 119 1.25 6.31 15.54
CA PRO A 119 0.75 7.67 15.73
C PRO A 119 0.03 8.23 14.50
N ALA A 120 0.57 8.07 13.29
CA ALA A 120 -0.10 8.53 12.07
C ALA A 120 -1.46 7.84 11.84
N SER A 121 -1.54 6.53 12.11
CA SER A 121 -2.80 5.78 12.08
C SER A 121 -3.81 6.32 13.10
N PHE A 122 -3.36 6.61 14.33
CA PHE A 122 -4.20 7.20 15.38
C PHE A 122 -4.77 8.56 14.96
N MET A 123 -3.94 9.43 14.38
CA MET A 123 -4.36 10.77 13.93
C MET A 123 -5.49 10.74 12.89
N LEU A 124 -5.66 9.62 12.19
CA LEU A 124 -6.69 9.39 11.16
C LEU A 124 -7.83 8.48 11.62
N ASN A 125 -7.88 8.11 12.90
CA ASN A 125 -8.81 7.09 13.43
C ASN A 125 -8.72 5.73 12.69
N ARG A 126 -7.56 5.41 12.15
CA ARG A 126 -7.30 4.13 11.47
C ARG A 126 -6.83 3.10 12.50
N GLN A 127 -7.57 2.00 12.65
CA GLN A 127 -7.10 0.83 13.40
C GLN A 127 -5.84 0.26 12.72
N ALA A 128 -4.67 0.53 13.28
CA ALA A 128 -3.38 0.34 12.62
C ALA A 128 -3.19 -1.08 12.05
N LEU A 129 -3.51 -2.15 12.77
CA LEU A 129 -3.31 -3.50 12.22
C LEU A 129 -4.34 -3.87 11.15
N PHE A 130 -5.60 -3.47 11.32
CA PHE A 130 -6.63 -3.65 10.29
C PHE A 130 -6.20 -2.97 8.98
N TRP A 131 -5.80 -1.70 9.05
CA TRP A 131 -5.38 -0.95 7.87
C TRP A 131 -4.10 -1.49 7.25
N ARG A 132 -3.18 -2.08 8.02
CA ARG A 132 -2.01 -2.75 7.46
C ARG A 132 -2.41 -3.93 6.58
N TRP A 133 -3.29 -4.79 7.08
CA TRP A 133 -3.74 -5.98 6.36
C TRP A 133 -4.67 -5.65 5.19
N SER A 134 -5.61 -4.72 5.41
CA SER A 134 -6.45 -4.13 4.36
C SER A 134 -5.58 -3.59 3.23
N HIS A 135 -4.50 -2.88 3.56
CA HIS A 135 -3.69 -2.24 2.55
C HIS A 135 -2.79 -3.23 1.80
N PHE A 136 -2.32 -4.31 2.44
CA PHE A 136 -1.70 -5.43 1.71
C PHE A 136 -2.69 -6.09 0.75
N ARG A 137 -3.95 -6.28 1.17
CA ARG A 137 -5.00 -6.77 0.26
C ARG A 137 -5.26 -5.80 -0.89
N HIS A 138 -5.29 -4.50 -0.63
CA HIS A 138 -5.43 -3.46 -1.65
C HIS A 138 -4.30 -3.54 -2.69
N HIS A 139 -3.02 -3.66 -2.32
CA HIS A 139 -1.93 -3.88 -3.29
C HIS A 139 -2.00 -5.22 -4.01
N THR A 140 -2.58 -6.24 -3.37
CA THR A 140 -2.81 -7.54 -3.99
C THR A 140 -3.86 -7.48 -5.10
N ASP A 141 -4.99 -6.85 -4.78
CA ASP A 141 -6.26 -6.91 -5.50
C ASP A 141 -6.80 -5.48 -5.73
N THR A 142 -5.97 -4.55 -6.21
CA THR A 142 -6.28 -3.10 -6.30
C THR A 142 -7.55 -2.84 -7.11
N ILE A 143 -8.58 -2.26 -6.47
CA ILE A 143 -9.87 -1.95 -7.11
C ILE A 143 -10.51 -3.21 -7.75
N ILE A 144 -10.23 -4.40 -7.21
CA ILE A 144 -10.96 -5.62 -7.54
C ILE A 144 -12.17 -5.70 -6.60
N ARG A 145 -13.36 -5.64 -7.18
CA ARG A 145 -14.64 -5.69 -6.47
C ARG A 145 -14.76 -6.98 -5.65
N GLY A 146 -15.30 -6.85 -4.44
CA GLY A 146 -15.42 -7.96 -3.49
C GLY A 146 -14.08 -8.44 -2.90
N ARG A 147 -12.95 -7.78 -3.21
CA ARG A 147 -11.62 -8.10 -2.66
C ARG A 147 -10.99 -6.92 -1.95
N ASP A 148 -11.17 -5.72 -2.48
CA ASP A 148 -10.55 -4.50 -1.97
C ASP A 148 -11.48 -3.71 -1.05
N ALA A 149 -11.17 -3.69 0.25
CA ALA A 149 -11.90 -2.93 1.26
C ALA A 149 -11.66 -1.41 1.18
N GLU A 150 -10.68 -0.97 0.38
CA GLU A 150 -10.26 0.42 0.25
C GLU A 150 -10.96 1.14 -0.92
N ILE A 151 -11.87 0.47 -1.62
CA ILE A 151 -12.74 1.10 -2.62
C ILE A 151 -13.68 2.10 -1.92
N VAL A 152 -13.37 3.39 -2.07
CA VAL A 152 -14.12 4.49 -1.42
C VAL A 152 -15.42 4.83 -2.15
N PHE A 153 -15.44 4.68 -3.47
CA PHE A 153 -16.53 5.13 -4.33
C PHE A 153 -17.17 3.95 -5.07
N PRO A 154 -18.20 3.30 -4.49
CA PRO A 154 -18.93 2.27 -5.20
C PRO A 154 -19.70 2.89 -6.38
N ARG A 155 -19.97 2.07 -7.40
CA ARG A 155 -20.79 2.46 -8.55
C ARG A 155 -22.25 1.98 -8.42
N PRO A 156 -23.25 2.84 -8.73
CA PRO A 156 -23.10 4.25 -9.11
C PRO A 156 -22.62 5.13 -7.94
N PRO A 157 -21.73 6.12 -8.19
CA PRO A 157 -21.18 6.97 -7.14
C PRO A 157 -22.20 7.97 -6.60
N SER A 158 -22.10 8.29 -5.30
CA SER A 158 -22.92 9.33 -4.67
C SER A 158 -22.15 10.63 -4.50
N PHE A 159 -22.58 11.69 -5.21
CA PHE A 159 -22.02 13.04 -5.06
C PHE A 159 -22.18 13.58 -3.63
N THR A 160 -23.30 13.29 -2.97
CA THR A 160 -23.53 13.70 -1.57
C THR A 160 -22.57 12.98 -0.64
N ALA A 161 -22.35 11.66 -0.82
CA ALA A 161 -21.37 10.93 -0.04
C ALA A 161 -19.93 11.44 -0.27
N ALA A 162 -19.59 11.75 -1.53
CA ALA A 162 -18.30 12.33 -1.89
C ALA A 162 -18.06 13.71 -1.27
N ALA A 163 -19.08 14.58 -1.24
CA ALA A 163 -18.98 15.88 -0.59
C ALA A 163 -18.82 15.75 0.93
N LEU A 164 -19.60 14.87 1.58
CA LEU A 164 -19.52 14.64 3.02
C LEU A 164 -18.18 14.02 3.45
N LEU A 165 -17.51 13.29 2.55
CA LEU A 165 -16.22 12.67 2.81
C LEU A 165 -15.15 13.69 3.24
N PHE A 166 -15.18 14.92 2.70
CA PHE A 166 -14.24 15.99 3.07
C PHE A 166 -14.37 16.48 4.52
N SER A 167 -15.43 16.12 5.24
CA SER A 167 -15.65 16.59 6.63
C SER A 167 -15.48 15.50 7.68
N ASN A 168 -15.29 14.24 7.29
CA ASN A 168 -15.31 13.04 8.14
C ASN A 168 -16.45 12.96 9.16
N VAL A 169 -17.49 13.78 9.03
CA VAL A 169 -18.58 13.91 10.01
C VAL A 169 -19.40 12.62 10.11
N LYS A 170 -19.47 11.88 9.01
CA LYS A 170 -20.10 10.55 8.93
C LYS A 170 -19.11 9.44 9.25
N ASN A 171 -17.97 9.40 8.55
CA ASN A 171 -17.06 8.26 8.59
C ASN A 171 -16.18 8.24 9.85
N GLY A 172 -15.84 9.39 10.40
CA GLY A 172 -15.00 9.54 11.59
C GLY A 172 -15.64 8.91 12.82
N PRO A 173 -16.88 9.29 13.21
CA PRO A 173 -17.58 8.64 14.31
C PRO A 173 -17.79 7.14 14.12
N VAL A 174 -18.03 6.67 12.90
CA VAL A 174 -18.15 5.23 12.59
C VAL A 174 -16.82 4.50 12.85
N ALA A 175 -15.69 5.06 12.39
CA ALA A 175 -14.37 4.50 12.62
C ALA A 175 -13.98 4.51 14.11
N MET A 176 -14.30 5.59 14.84
CA MET A 176 -14.10 5.68 16.29
C MET A 176 -14.94 4.64 17.03
N LEU A 177 -16.21 4.50 16.70
CA LEU A 177 -17.10 3.50 17.30
C LEU A 177 -16.61 2.08 17.00
N GLY A 178 -16.15 1.80 15.78
CA GLY A 178 -15.51 0.54 15.41
C GLY A 178 -14.30 0.26 16.28
N THR A 179 -13.43 1.26 16.49
CA THR A 179 -12.26 1.14 17.37
C THR A 179 -12.66 0.85 18.81
N VAL A 180 -13.70 1.51 19.34
CA VAL A 180 -14.22 1.25 20.70
C VAL A 180 -14.77 -0.18 20.80
N LYS A 181 -15.55 -0.65 19.82
CA LYS A 181 -16.04 -2.03 19.77
C LYS A 181 -14.88 -3.04 19.79
N THR A 182 -13.85 -2.82 18.97
CA THR A 182 -12.62 -3.62 18.96
C THR A 182 -11.90 -3.58 20.31
N ALA A 183 -11.88 -2.43 21.01
CA ALA A 183 -11.27 -2.32 22.34
C ALA A 183 -11.95 -3.22 23.38
N PHE A 184 -13.26 -3.48 23.22
CA PHE A 184 -14.04 -4.44 24.00
C PHE A 184 -13.96 -5.89 23.47
N GLY A 185 -13.12 -6.16 22.47
CA GLY A 185 -12.93 -7.48 21.88
C GLY A 185 -14.00 -7.89 20.87
N ARG A 186 -14.81 -6.95 20.37
CA ARG A 186 -15.82 -7.21 19.33
C ARG A 186 -15.23 -6.88 17.97
N LEU A 187 -14.88 -7.91 17.19
CA LEU A 187 -14.38 -7.77 15.83
C LEU A 187 -15.55 -7.92 14.85
N ASP A 188 -15.63 -7.01 13.88
CA ASP A 188 -16.58 -7.13 12.77
C ASP A 188 -16.09 -8.12 11.70
N GLU A 189 -16.97 -8.48 10.77
CA GLU A 189 -16.72 -9.46 9.72
C GLU A 189 -15.51 -9.10 8.84
N ASN A 190 -15.40 -7.84 8.40
CA ASN A 190 -14.26 -7.41 7.57
C ASN A 190 -12.94 -7.50 8.35
N THR A 191 -12.96 -7.19 9.66
CA THR A 191 -11.79 -7.35 10.51
C THR A 191 -11.38 -8.82 10.63
N ILE A 192 -12.33 -9.74 10.77
CA ILE A 192 -12.05 -11.18 10.86
C ILE A 192 -11.52 -11.72 9.53
N GLU A 193 -12.06 -11.25 8.41
CA GLU A 193 -11.64 -11.66 7.06
C GLU A 193 -10.22 -11.18 6.73
N LEU A 194 -9.89 -9.92 7.06
CA LEU A 194 -8.61 -9.31 6.68
C LEU A 194 -7.48 -9.57 7.69
N VAL A 195 -7.77 -9.55 8.99
CA VAL A 195 -6.74 -9.63 10.03
C VAL A 195 -6.55 -11.08 10.47
N PRO A 196 -5.34 -11.64 10.38
CA PRO A 196 -5.07 -12.99 10.84
C PRO A 196 -5.34 -13.19 12.34
N PRO A 197 -5.83 -14.37 12.77
CA PRO A 197 -6.17 -14.65 14.17
C PRO A 197 -5.05 -14.35 15.19
N GLU A 198 -3.80 -14.60 14.82
CA GLU A 198 -2.62 -14.33 15.63
C GLU A 198 -2.43 -12.85 15.97
N ASP A 199 -2.93 -11.94 15.13
CA ASP A 199 -2.84 -10.49 15.32
C ASP A 199 -4.04 -9.90 16.08
N HIS A 200 -5.13 -10.66 16.28
CA HIS A 200 -6.37 -10.16 16.92
C HIS A 200 -6.11 -9.60 18.32
N ARG A 201 -5.31 -10.31 19.14
CA ARG A 201 -4.96 -9.85 20.50
C ARG A 201 -4.18 -8.53 20.46
N ARG A 202 -3.28 -8.37 19.49
CA ARG A 202 -2.49 -7.15 19.32
C ARG A 202 -3.39 -6.01 18.85
N LEU A 203 -4.30 -6.27 17.91
CA LEU A 203 -5.30 -5.31 17.41
C LEU A 203 -6.16 -4.76 18.56
N ILE A 204 -6.71 -5.64 19.40
CA ILE A 204 -7.53 -5.25 20.56
C ILE A 204 -6.73 -4.38 21.53
N ARG A 205 -5.46 -4.70 21.81
CA ARG A 205 -4.60 -3.88 22.68
C ARG A 205 -4.37 -2.48 22.09
N HIS A 206 -4.08 -2.37 20.79
CA HIS A 206 -3.93 -1.06 20.15
C HIS A 206 -5.23 -0.25 20.17
N ALA A 207 -6.37 -0.89 19.89
CA ALA A 207 -7.67 -0.24 19.97
C ALA A 207 -7.97 0.30 21.38
N ARG A 208 -7.60 -0.43 22.45
CA ARG A 208 -7.69 0.04 23.84
C ARG A 208 -6.84 1.27 24.09
N VAL A 209 -5.59 1.29 23.61
CA VAL A 209 -4.71 2.46 23.74
C VAL A 209 -5.34 3.68 23.07
N TYR A 210 -5.87 3.53 21.85
CA TYR A 210 -6.50 4.65 21.12
C TYR A 210 -7.74 5.16 21.87
N ALA A 211 -8.61 4.26 22.31
CA ALA A 211 -9.80 4.60 23.08
C ALA A 211 -9.45 5.30 24.41
N LEU A 212 -8.37 4.87 25.09
CA LEU A 212 -7.89 5.52 26.31
C LEU A 212 -7.36 6.93 26.05
N ILE A 213 -6.64 7.17 24.95
CA ILE A 213 -6.18 8.51 24.58
C ILE A 213 -7.37 9.44 24.31
N TRP A 214 -8.39 8.98 23.57
CA TRP A 214 -9.61 9.76 23.35
C TRP A 214 -10.36 10.01 24.66
N ALA A 215 -10.53 8.99 25.51
CA ALA A 215 -11.19 9.12 26.81
C ALA A 215 -10.45 10.13 27.71
N ALA A 216 -9.13 10.09 27.73
CA ALA A 216 -8.31 11.06 28.47
C ALA A 216 -8.51 12.49 27.96
N ALA A 217 -8.55 12.70 26.63
CA ALA A 217 -8.84 14.00 26.05
C ALA A 217 -10.25 14.49 26.42
N ILE A 218 -11.26 13.63 26.34
CA ILE A 218 -12.64 13.96 26.73
C ILE A 218 -12.72 14.31 28.21
N VAL A 219 -12.15 13.49 29.10
CA VAL A 219 -12.14 13.75 30.55
C VAL A 219 -11.40 15.05 30.86
N ALA A 220 -10.26 15.32 30.23
CA ALA A 220 -9.54 16.57 30.39
C ALA A 220 -10.39 17.78 29.95
N SER A 221 -11.11 17.67 28.83
CA SER A 221 -12.05 18.71 28.39
C SER A 221 -13.16 18.96 29.41
N LEU A 222 -13.75 17.88 29.96
CA LEU A 222 -14.82 17.99 30.96
C LEU A 222 -14.32 18.58 32.29
N VAL A 223 -13.17 18.14 32.79
CA VAL A 223 -12.56 18.64 34.04
C VAL A 223 -12.17 20.10 33.94
N THR A 224 -11.62 20.52 32.80
CA THR A 224 -11.23 21.92 32.58
C THR A 224 -12.38 22.81 32.11
N TRP A 225 -13.51 22.21 31.76
CA TRP A 225 -14.64 22.89 31.09
C TRP A 225 -14.21 23.65 29.83
N THR A 226 -13.31 23.04 29.04
CA THR A 226 -12.83 23.62 27.77
C THR A 226 -12.82 22.57 26.65
N PRO A 227 -12.99 22.96 25.37
CA PRO A 227 -12.94 22.00 24.27
C PRO A 227 -11.50 21.65 23.85
N TRP A 228 -10.49 22.35 24.37
CA TRP A 228 -9.14 22.33 23.81
C TRP A 228 -8.49 20.95 23.79
N PRO A 229 -8.52 20.13 24.86
CA PRO A 229 -7.94 18.79 24.80
C PRO A 229 -8.46 17.94 23.64
N VAL A 230 -9.77 17.93 23.39
CA VAL A 230 -10.39 17.21 22.25
C VAL A 230 -10.08 17.89 20.92
N LEU A 231 -10.03 19.22 20.86
CA LEU A 231 -9.66 19.91 19.63
C LEU A 231 -8.19 19.64 19.22
N PHE A 232 -7.29 19.41 20.18
CA PHE A 232 -5.90 19.05 19.88
C PHE A 232 -5.67 17.54 19.74
N VAL A 233 -6.47 16.69 20.39
CA VAL A 233 -6.31 15.23 20.41
C VAL A 233 -7.60 14.53 20.00
N GLY A 234 -7.55 13.75 18.92
CA GLY A 234 -8.72 13.06 18.36
C GLY A 234 -9.54 13.98 17.44
N GLY A 235 -9.91 15.19 17.88
CA GLY A 235 -10.65 16.16 17.05
C GLY A 235 -10.03 16.51 15.69
N PRO A 236 -8.68 16.59 15.52
CA PRO A 236 -8.06 16.90 14.23
C PRO A 236 -8.47 15.97 13.08
N THR A 237 -8.86 14.74 13.39
CA THR A 237 -9.36 13.76 12.40
C THR A 237 -10.69 14.19 11.74
N LEU A 238 -11.45 15.09 12.38
CA LEU A 238 -12.75 15.56 11.89
C LEU A 238 -12.56 16.81 11.03
N TYR A 239 -11.90 17.83 11.57
CA TYR A 239 -11.72 19.11 10.86
C TYR A 239 -10.47 19.15 9.96
N GLY A 240 -9.61 18.14 10.02
CA GLY A 240 -8.43 17.98 9.15
C GLY A 240 -8.61 16.98 8.00
N ALA A 241 -9.70 16.21 8.00
CA ALA A 241 -9.90 15.13 7.05
C ALA A 241 -9.93 15.55 5.59
N TRP A 242 -10.42 16.76 5.33
CA TRP A 242 -10.48 17.35 4.00
C TRP A 242 -9.15 17.22 3.25
N PHE A 243 -8.02 17.29 3.98
CA PHE A 243 -6.71 17.31 3.38
C PHE A 243 -6.21 15.93 2.94
N TYR A 244 -6.50 14.84 3.68
CA TYR A 244 -6.17 13.50 3.16
C TYR A 244 -7.13 13.07 2.07
N ILE A 245 -8.41 13.45 2.16
CA ILE A 245 -9.38 13.23 1.08
C ILE A 245 -8.97 14.00 -0.17
N PHE A 246 -8.38 15.18 -0.01
CA PHE A 246 -7.92 15.98 -1.14
C PHE A 246 -6.92 15.22 -2.02
N PHE A 247 -6.00 14.46 -1.43
CA PHE A 247 -5.06 13.65 -2.19
C PHE A 247 -5.55 12.22 -2.46
N GLY A 248 -6.14 11.55 -1.47
CA GLY A 248 -6.50 10.13 -1.57
C GLY A 248 -7.48 9.82 -2.71
N ILE A 249 -8.46 10.67 -2.97
CA ILE A 249 -9.40 10.40 -4.07
C ILE A 249 -8.74 10.51 -5.45
N THR A 250 -7.62 11.23 -5.53
CA THR A 250 -6.85 11.38 -6.77
C THR A 250 -6.06 10.11 -7.13
N GLN A 251 -6.08 9.07 -6.29
CA GLN A 251 -5.43 7.80 -6.59
C GLN A 251 -6.25 6.95 -7.57
N HIS A 252 -7.52 6.65 -7.22
CA HIS A 252 -8.32 5.64 -7.90
C HIS A 252 -9.74 6.08 -8.31
N ALA A 253 -10.28 7.16 -7.74
CA ALA A 253 -11.68 7.53 -7.97
C ALA A 253 -12.03 7.66 -9.46
N GLY A 254 -13.13 7.03 -9.89
CA GLY A 254 -13.62 7.09 -11.27
C GLY A 254 -12.86 6.22 -12.27
N LEU A 255 -11.77 5.55 -11.85
CA LEU A 255 -11.00 4.65 -12.71
C LEU A 255 -11.61 3.25 -12.80
N GLN A 256 -11.07 2.46 -13.72
CA GLN A 256 -11.54 1.11 -14.02
C GLN A 256 -11.38 0.15 -12.84
N GLU A 257 -12.41 -0.69 -12.64
CA GLU A 257 -12.46 -1.74 -11.63
C GLU A 257 -12.20 -3.10 -12.30
N ASN A 258 -11.78 -4.11 -11.54
CA ASN A 258 -11.63 -5.49 -12.03
C ASN A 258 -10.64 -5.67 -13.20
N VAL A 259 -9.57 -4.87 -13.24
CA VAL A 259 -8.50 -4.95 -14.26
C VAL A 259 -7.14 -5.19 -13.61
N LEU A 260 -6.37 -6.15 -14.14
CA LEU A 260 -5.04 -6.53 -13.64
C LEU A 260 -3.92 -5.66 -14.24
N ASP A 261 -4.15 -4.35 -14.33
CA ASP A 261 -3.18 -3.38 -14.81
C ASP A 261 -3.41 -2.02 -14.15
N HIS A 262 -2.46 -1.60 -13.29
CA HIS A 262 -2.52 -0.35 -12.55
C HIS A 262 -2.60 0.89 -13.45
N ARG A 263 -2.19 0.79 -14.72
CA ARG A 263 -2.32 1.88 -15.69
C ARG A 263 -3.77 2.23 -16.01
N TYR A 264 -4.71 1.33 -15.72
CA TYR A 264 -6.15 1.54 -15.89
C TYR A 264 -6.86 1.90 -14.58
N SER A 265 -6.44 1.33 -13.46
CA SER A 265 -7.09 1.47 -12.14
C SER A 265 -6.44 2.51 -11.22
N THR A 266 -5.30 3.08 -11.60
CA THR A 266 -4.51 4.03 -10.78
C THR A 266 -4.03 5.24 -11.59
N ARG A 267 -3.79 6.39 -10.93
CA ARG A 267 -3.35 7.65 -11.55
C ARG A 267 -2.08 8.23 -10.90
N THR A 268 -1.24 8.81 -11.74
CA THR A 268 -0.13 9.70 -11.34
C THR A 268 -0.54 11.14 -11.60
N VAL A 269 -0.32 12.01 -10.62
CA VAL A 269 -0.77 13.41 -10.65
C VAL A 269 0.43 14.32 -10.39
N LEU A 270 0.65 15.32 -11.26
CA LEU A 270 1.70 16.31 -11.02
C LEU A 270 1.28 17.27 -9.90
N MET A 271 2.18 17.46 -8.93
CA MET A 271 1.97 18.29 -7.76
C MET A 271 3.16 19.21 -7.50
N ASN A 272 2.90 20.38 -6.91
CA ASN A 272 3.95 21.31 -6.50
C ASN A 272 4.78 20.75 -5.33
N PRO A 273 5.99 21.29 -5.04
CA PRO A 273 6.87 20.76 -4.00
C PRO A 273 6.27 20.70 -2.60
N VAL A 274 5.38 21.63 -2.23
CA VAL A 274 4.72 21.62 -0.91
C VAL A 274 3.76 20.44 -0.80
N PHE A 275 2.94 20.20 -1.83
CA PHE A 275 2.02 19.05 -1.85
C PHE A 275 2.79 17.74 -1.88
N ARG A 276 3.87 17.66 -2.66
CA ARG A 276 4.75 16.48 -2.69
C ARG A 276 5.39 16.19 -1.33
N PHE A 277 5.78 17.20 -0.56
CA PHE A 277 6.23 17.01 0.82
C PHE A 277 5.10 16.55 1.75
N LEU A 278 3.93 17.21 1.69
CA LEU A 278 2.79 16.90 2.54
C LEU A 278 2.15 15.55 2.21
N TYR A 279 2.36 15.04 1.00
CA TYR A 279 1.83 13.76 0.55
C TYR A 279 2.92 12.69 0.35
N LEU A 280 4.16 12.96 0.79
CA LEU A 280 5.32 12.08 0.61
C LEU A 280 5.41 11.52 -0.81
N ASN A 281 5.44 12.36 -1.84
CA ASN A 281 5.47 11.94 -3.26
C ASN A 281 4.45 10.87 -3.67
N MET A 282 3.40 10.59 -2.88
CA MET A 282 2.38 9.59 -3.22
C MET A 282 1.46 10.01 -4.37
N ASN A 283 1.78 11.15 -4.98
CA ASN A 283 1.22 11.56 -6.25
C ASN A 283 1.73 10.69 -7.41
N TYR A 284 2.84 9.96 -7.23
CA TYR A 284 3.35 8.91 -8.11
C TYR A 284 2.76 7.54 -7.70
N HIS A 285 1.44 7.44 -7.81
CA HIS A 285 0.70 6.31 -7.24
C HIS A 285 0.72 5.08 -8.16
N ILE A 286 0.79 5.26 -9.49
CA ILE A 286 0.95 4.11 -10.42
C ILE A 286 2.27 3.42 -10.14
N GLU A 287 3.34 4.21 -10.01
CA GLU A 287 4.70 3.76 -9.73
C GLU A 287 4.74 2.99 -8.41
N HIS A 288 4.12 3.55 -7.37
CA HIS A 288 3.99 2.90 -6.08
C HIS A 288 3.25 1.56 -6.15
N HIS A 289 2.12 1.47 -6.84
CA HIS A 289 1.39 0.21 -6.98
C HIS A 289 2.15 -0.86 -7.78
N MET A 290 2.92 -0.45 -8.79
CA MET A 290 3.75 -1.38 -9.57
C MET A 290 5.00 -1.83 -8.82
N PHE A 291 5.57 -0.96 -7.99
CA PHE A 291 6.81 -1.18 -7.24
C PHE A 291 6.70 -0.65 -5.81
N PRO A 292 5.84 -1.25 -4.96
CA PRO A 292 5.60 -0.79 -3.59
C PRO A 292 6.79 -1.03 -2.65
N THR A 293 7.89 -1.56 -3.19
CA THR A 293 9.16 -1.72 -2.49
C THR A 293 10.00 -0.45 -2.50
N VAL A 294 9.77 0.41 -3.49
CA VAL A 294 10.50 1.66 -3.72
C VAL A 294 9.99 2.71 -2.72
N PRO A 295 10.86 3.28 -1.88
CA PRO A 295 10.46 4.30 -0.93
C PRO A 295 10.01 5.58 -1.64
N TYR A 296 9.07 6.30 -1.03
CA TYR A 296 8.48 7.49 -1.61
C TYR A 296 9.46 8.57 -2.14
N TYR A 297 10.64 8.73 -1.54
CA TYR A 297 11.61 9.73 -1.98
C TYR A 297 12.30 9.33 -3.29
N ALA A 298 12.23 8.07 -3.70
CA ALA A 298 12.75 7.55 -4.97
C ALA A 298 11.69 7.43 -6.08
N LEU A 299 10.39 7.47 -5.74
CA LEU A 299 9.29 7.41 -6.72
C LEU A 299 9.42 8.42 -7.88
N PRO A 300 9.88 9.67 -7.69
CA PRO A 300 10.06 10.59 -8.80
C PRO A 300 11.13 10.12 -9.80
N GLN A 301 12.18 9.46 -9.32
CA GLN A 301 13.22 8.90 -10.18
C GLN A 301 12.70 7.65 -10.88
N LEU A 302 11.98 6.78 -10.15
CA LEU A 302 11.30 5.62 -10.73
C LEU A 302 10.36 6.04 -11.86
N HIS A 303 9.57 7.10 -11.68
CA HIS A 303 8.72 7.65 -12.73
C HIS A 303 9.53 7.96 -14.00
N GLU A 304 10.67 8.62 -13.88
CA GLU A 304 11.51 8.93 -15.06
C GLU A 304 12.01 7.68 -15.78
N GLU A 305 12.30 6.59 -15.06
CA GLU A 305 12.75 5.32 -15.66
C GLU A 305 11.65 4.61 -16.46
N ILE A 306 10.38 4.72 -16.03
CA ILE A 306 9.28 3.91 -16.58
C ILE A 306 8.19 4.73 -17.29
N LYS A 307 8.24 6.07 -17.27
CA LYS A 307 7.17 6.95 -17.79
C LYS A 307 6.76 6.66 -19.23
N ASP A 308 7.67 6.18 -20.08
CA ASP A 308 7.38 5.85 -21.48
C ASP A 308 6.47 4.61 -21.64
N GLN A 309 6.25 3.86 -20.55
CA GLN A 309 5.37 2.70 -20.46
C GLN A 309 4.06 3.00 -19.73
N LEU A 310 3.92 4.22 -19.19
CA LEU A 310 2.80 4.67 -18.38
C LEU A 310 1.89 5.62 -19.19
N PRO A 311 0.61 5.77 -18.82
CA PRO A 311 -0.20 6.88 -19.31
C PRO A 311 0.42 8.23 -18.89
N PRO A 312 0.25 9.30 -19.69
CA PRO A 312 0.68 10.63 -19.29
C PRO A 312 0.11 11.02 -17.92
N PRO A 313 0.91 11.60 -17.02
CA PRO A 313 0.41 11.99 -15.70
C PRO A 313 -0.59 13.14 -15.83
N ASN A 314 -1.59 13.17 -14.95
CA ASN A 314 -2.52 14.29 -14.90
C ASN A 314 -1.74 15.58 -14.56
N PRO A 315 -1.93 16.69 -15.29
CA PRO A 315 -1.07 17.87 -15.18
C PRO A 315 -1.24 18.66 -13.87
N SER A 316 -2.33 18.45 -13.14
CA SER A 316 -2.57 19.07 -11.83
C SER A 316 -3.68 18.35 -11.07
N THR A 317 -3.76 18.59 -9.76
CA THR A 317 -4.89 18.13 -8.94
C THR A 317 -6.23 18.64 -9.47
N LEU A 318 -6.31 19.90 -9.91
CA LEU A 318 -7.54 20.49 -10.45
C LEU A 318 -8.02 19.78 -11.72
N HIS A 319 -7.09 19.43 -12.62
CA HIS A 319 -7.42 18.64 -13.81
C HIS A 319 -7.95 17.26 -13.41
N THR A 320 -7.32 16.61 -12.44
CA THR A 320 -7.77 15.32 -11.90
C THR A 320 -9.16 15.41 -11.28
N TYR A 321 -9.48 16.47 -10.55
CA TYR A 321 -10.84 16.67 -10.03
C TYR A 321 -11.88 16.81 -11.14
N ALA A 322 -11.57 17.52 -12.22
CA ALA A 322 -12.47 17.65 -13.37
C ALA A 322 -12.76 16.29 -14.00
N GLU A 323 -11.72 15.47 -14.21
CA GLU A 323 -11.84 14.10 -14.71
C GLU A 323 -12.69 13.21 -13.77
N ILE A 324 -12.46 13.26 -12.45
CA ILE A 324 -13.26 12.50 -11.47
C ILE A 324 -14.72 12.91 -11.52
N ILE A 325 -15.02 14.22 -11.59
CA ILE A 325 -16.40 14.72 -11.66
C ILE A 325 -17.09 14.27 -12.95
N GLU A 326 -16.39 14.30 -14.08
CA GLU A 326 -16.89 13.79 -15.36
C GLU A 326 -17.15 12.29 -15.28
N ALA A 327 -16.19 11.51 -14.80
CA ALA A 327 -16.34 10.06 -14.62
C ALA A 327 -17.54 9.73 -13.73
N PHE A 328 -17.70 10.43 -12.60
CA PHE A 328 -18.84 10.21 -11.70
C PHE A 328 -20.18 10.55 -12.35
N ARG A 329 -20.25 11.58 -13.19
CA ARG A 329 -21.48 11.92 -13.92
C ARG A 329 -21.89 10.79 -14.86
N HIS A 330 -20.93 10.23 -15.59
CA HIS A 330 -21.19 9.10 -16.47
C HIS A 330 -21.51 7.82 -15.68
N GLN A 331 -20.73 7.48 -14.66
CA GLN A 331 -20.91 6.29 -13.83
C GLN A 331 -22.19 6.27 -13.00
N ASN A 332 -22.78 7.44 -12.74
CA ASN A 332 -24.09 7.54 -12.09
C ASN A 332 -25.25 7.20 -13.05
N VAL A 333 -25.05 7.36 -14.36
CA VAL A 333 -26.02 6.98 -15.40
C VAL A 333 -25.78 5.55 -15.86
N ASP A 334 -24.52 5.21 -16.11
CA ASP A 334 -24.05 3.90 -16.57
C ASP A 334 -22.89 3.42 -15.66
N PRO A 335 -23.16 2.56 -14.66
CA PRO A 335 -22.14 2.06 -13.75
C PRO A 335 -20.97 1.33 -14.43
N ASP A 336 -21.14 0.85 -15.65
CA ASP A 336 -20.10 0.20 -16.45
C ASP A 336 -19.22 1.17 -17.22
N TRP A 337 -19.57 2.47 -17.24
CA TRP A 337 -18.79 3.47 -17.95
C TRP A 337 -17.36 3.59 -17.41
N GLU A 338 -16.42 3.68 -18.34
CA GLU A 338 -14.99 3.82 -18.11
C GLU A 338 -14.40 4.96 -18.93
N ILE A 339 -13.32 5.55 -18.43
CA ILE A 339 -12.56 6.59 -19.13
C ILE A 339 -11.93 5.97 -20.38
N GLN A 340 -12.42 6.38 -21.56
CA GLN A 340 -12.10 5.72 -22.83
C GLN A 340 -10.66 5.94 -23.32
N ASN A 341 -10.03 7.08 -23.01
CA ASN A 341 -8.71 7.41 -23.54
C ASN A 341 -7.76 7.94 -22.48
N ARG A 342 -7.01 7.02 -21.89
CA ARG A 342 -5.90 7.33 -20.97
C ARG A 342 -4.53 7.37 -21.65
N HIS A 343 -4.47 7.16 -22.96
CA HIS A 343 -3.23 7.06 -23.75
C HIS A 343 -2.22 6.06 -23.15
N ILE A 344 -2.70 4.87 -22.78
CA ILE A 344 -1.86 3.82 -22.20
C ILE A 344 -1.01 3.19 -23.31
N PRO A 345 0.33 3.19 -23.20
CA PRO A 345 1.20 2.56 -24.20
C PRO A 345 0.99 1.05 -24.27
N ASP A 346 0.91 0.50 -25.48
CA ASP A 346 0.88 -0.95 -25.70
C ASP A 346 2.30 -1.50 -25.67
N VAL A 347 2.71 -1.97 -24.49
CA VAL A 347 4.04 -2.55 -24.23
C VAL A 347 3.88 -3.89 -23.50
N PRO A 348 4.77 -4.87 -23.74
CA PRO A 348 4.61 -6.24 -23.23
C PRO A 348 4.77 -6.40 -21.72
N GLY A 349 5.33 -5.38 -21.03
CA GLY A 349 5.64 -5.38 -19.61
C GLY A 349 6.81 -6.30 -19.22
N ARG A 350 7.22 -6.22 -17.96
CA ARG A 350 8.32 -6.99 -17.37
C ARG A 350 7.98 -8.48 -17.33
N ARG A 351 8.89 -9.33 -17.80
CA ARG A 351 8.78 -10.79 -17.72
C ARG A 351 10.12 -11.40 -17.34
N ALA A 352 10.11 -12.31 -16.37
CA ALA A 352 11.30 -13.08 -16.05
C ALA A 352 11.71 -13.93 -17.26
N GLN A 353 12.99 -13.91 -17.60
CA GLN A 353 13.57 -14.88 -18.52
C GLN A 353 13.76 -16.19 -17.76
N ILE A 354 13.09 -17.25 -18.22
CA ILE A 354 13.08 -18.55 -17.55
C ILE A 354 14.12 -19.46 -18.20
N VAL A 355 15.10 -19.91 -17.41
CA VAL A 355 16.02 -20.96 -17.83
C VAL A 355 15.33 -22.31 -17.69
N GLN A 356 15.34 -23.11 -18.74
CA GLN A 356 14.67 -24.41 -18.81
C GLN A 356 15.65 -25.54 -18.50
N VAL A 357 15.32 -26.35 -17.50
CA VAL A 357 16.00 -27.60 -17.13
C VAL A 357 14.99 -28.72 -17.30
N THR A 358 15.21 -29.60 -18.27
CA THR A 358 14.18 -30.52 -18.76
C THR A 358 13.92 -31.71 -17.85
N GLU A 359 14.91 -32.12 -17.04
CA GLU A 359 14.83 -33.29 -16.18
C GLU A 359 15.47 -33.03 -14.82
N TRP A 360 14.91 -33.65 -13.77
CA TRP A 360 15.62 -33.82 -12.50
C TRP A 360 16.75 -34.83 -12.70
N ALA A 361 17.86 -34.66 -11.96
CA ALA A 361 19.10 -35.43 -11.75
C ALA A 361 19.47 -36.67 -12.61
N GLY A 362 18.52 -37.35 -13.24
CA GLY A 362 18.70 -38.53 -14.06
C GLY A 362 19.41 -39.61 -13.26
N ASP A 363 20.18 -40.44 -13.96
CA ASP A 363 21.04 -41.46 -13.36
C ASP A 363 22.30 -40.86 -12.67
N SER A 364 22.54 -39.55 -12.80
CA SER A 364 23.76 -38.88 -12.35
C SER A 364 23.72 -38.44 -10.88
N GLY A 365 22.54 -38.43 -10.25
CA GLY A 365 22.36 -38.02 -8.86
C GLY A 365 22.56 -36.53 -8.58
N ARG A 366 22.73 -35.69 -9.62
CA ARG A 366 22.78 -34.22 -9.50
C ARG A 366 22.03 -33.56 -10.65
N THR A 367 21.20 -32.55 -10.35
CA THR A 367 20.54 -31.74 -11.39
C THR A 367 21.39 -30.52 -11.69
N ASP A 368 21.74 -30.32 -12.97
CA ASP A 368 22.49 -29.15 -13.45
C ASP A 368 21.55 -27.96 -13.68
N LEU A 369 21.79 -26.87 -12.95
CA LEU A 369 20.99 -25.64 -12.99
C LEU A 369 21.54 -24.58 -13.96
N GLY A 370 22.66 -24.86 -14.63
CA GLY A 370 23.32 -23.93 -15.54
C GLY A 370 24.63 -23.32 -15.00
N PRO A 371 25.16 -22.29 -15.68
CA PRO A 371 26.41 -21.65 -15.31
C PRO A 371 26.32 -20.89 -13.98
N ALA A 372 27.45 -20.79 -13.27
CA ALA A 372 27.63 -20.00 -12.05
C ALA A 372 27.95 -18.52 -12.37
N ASP A 373 27.10 -17.88 -13.16
CA ASP A 373 27.27 -16.51 -13.69
C ASP A 373 26.45 -15.45 -12.96
N LEU A 374 25.89 -15.78 -11.79
CA LEU A 374 25.15 -14.86 -10.94
C LEU A 374 26.10 -14.03 -10.08
N ALA A 375 26.00 -12.70 -10.18
CA ALA A 375 26.66 -11.79 -9.25
C ALA A 375 25.94 -11.81 -7.89
N PRO A 376 26.62 -11.44 -6.78
CA PRO A 376 25.96 -11.31 -5.48
C PRO A 376 24.73 -10.41 -5.57
N GLY A 377 23.59 -10.92 -5.11
CA GLY A 377 22.29 -10.25 -5.17
C GLY A 377 21.43 -10.57 -6.40
N ASP A 378 21.96 -11.31 -7.38
CA ASP A 378 21.22 -11.65 -8.59
C ASP A 378 20.20 -12.78 -8.37
N LEU A 379 19.13 -12.73 -9.19
CA LEU A 379 18.03 -13.69 -9.24
C LEU A 379 17.90 -14.24 -10.66
N ARG A 380 17.63 -15.53 -10.78
CA ARG A 380 17.33 -16.18 -12.07
C ARG A 380 16.14 -17.11 -11.94
N ALA A 381 15.10 -16.88 -12.74
CA ALA A 381 14.00 -17.82 -12.84
C ALA A 381 14.49 -19.10 -13.53
N VAL A 382 14.20 -20.24 -12.92
CA VAL A 382 14.56 -21.57 -13.45
C VAL A 382 13.31 -22.44 -13.40
N GLN A 383 13.06 -23.22 -14.46
CA GLN A 383 12.01 -24.23 -14.47
C GLN A 383 12.66 -25.61 -14.60
N ILE A 384 12.42 -26.48 -13.61
CA ILE A 384 13.01 -27.82 -13.52
C ILE A 384 11.89 -28.84 -13.70
N ALA A 385 11.93 -29.61 -14.79
CA ALA A 385 10.91 -30.59 -15.16
C ALA A 385 9.47 -30.05 -15.02
N GLY A 386 9.24 -28.80 -15.44
CA GLY A 386 7.94 -28.13 -15.37
C GLY A 386 7.58 -27.48 -14.03
N VAL A 387 8.47 -27.50 -13.03
CA VAL A 387 8.28 -26.85 -11.73
C VAL A 387 9.10 -25.55 -11.66
N ASP A 388 8.46 -24.47 -11.21
CA ASP A 388 9.04 -23.12 -11.21
C ASP A 388 9.82 -22.80 -9.92
N PHE A 389 11.08 -22.44 -10.08
CA PHE A 389 11.99 -22.03 -9.02
C PHE A 389 12.65 -20.67 -9.33
N VAL A 390 13.27 -20.10 -8.30
CA VAL A 390 14.20 -19.00 -8.41
C VAL A 390 15.55 -19.43 -7.84
N LEU A 391 16.58 -19.31 -8.66
CA LEU A 391 17.96 -19.46 -8.25
C LEU A 391 18.49 -18.11 -7.80
N VAL A 392 19.05 -18.07 -6.60
CA VAL A 392 19.45 -16.85 -5.91
C VAL A 392 20.93 -16.92 -5.59
N ARG A 393 21.67 -15.82 -5.84
CA ARG A 393 22.99 -15.59 -5.26
C ARG A 393 22.84 -14.61 -4.09
N THR A 394 23.04 -15.08 -2.86
CA THR A 394 23.02 -14.20 -1.68
C THR A 394 24.15 -13.18 -1.75
N GLU A 395 24.03 -12.06 -1.03
CA GLU A 395 25.12 -11.06 -0.98
C GLU A 395 26.39 -11.62 -0.32
N ASP A 396 26.25 -12.61 0.56
CA ASP A 396 27.36 -13.32 1.21
C ASP A 396 28.02 -14.38 0.30
N GLY A 397 27.45 -14.62 -0.88
CA GLY A 397 28.06 -15.43 -1.95
C GLY A 397 27.53 -16.86 -2.07
N ASP A 398 26.62 -17.30 -1.18
CA ASP A 398 25.96 -18.62 -1.28
C ASP A 398 24.93 -18.67 -2.41
N HIS A 399 24.78 -19.85 -3.03
CA HIS A 399 23.73 -20.13 -4.00
C HIS A 399 22.59 -20.92 -3.37
N VAL A 400 21.36 -20.47 -3.59
CA VAL A 400 20.14 -21.10 -3.04
C VAL A 400 19.11 -21.23 -4.15
N LEU A 401 18.51 -22.41 -4.26
CA LEU A 401 17.31 -22.64 -5.06
C LEU A 401 16.10 -22.49 -4.14
N ALA A 402 15.14 -21.66 -4.53
CA ALA A 402 13.92 -21.43 -3.75
C ALA A 402 12.68 -21.58 -4.62
N ASP A 403 11.53 -21.88 -4.00
CA ASP A 403 10.24 -21.82 -4.69
C ASP A 403 10.05 -20.43 -5.29
N ARG A 404 9.55 -20.37 -6.53
CA ARG A 404 9.37 -19.07 -7.22
C ARG A 404 8.14 -18.31 -6.77
N ARG A 405 7.10 -19.02 -6.35
CA ARG A 405 5.82 -18.41 -5.95
C ARG A 405 5.86 -18.03 -4.47
N CYS A 406 5.53 -16.78 -4.16
CA CYS A 406 5.47 -16.33 -2.79
C CYS A 406 4.39 -17.07 -1.99
N THR A 407 4.69 -17.51 -0.78
CA THR A 407 3.71 -18.20 0.08
C THR A 407 2.64 -17.28 0.68
N HIS A 408 2.77 -15.96 0.50
CA HIS A 408 1.71 -15.00 0.82
C HIS A 408 0.64 -14.90 -0.29
N GLY A 409 1.00 -15.09 -1.56
CA GLY A 409 0.13 -14.95 -2.73
C GLY A 409 0.90 -15.09 -4.05
N GLU A 410 0.28 -14.87 -5.21
CA GLU A 410 0.84 -15.21 -6.54
C GLU A 410 2.01 -14.35 -7.05
N ALA A 411 2.74 -13.67 -6.16
CA ALA A 411 3.89 -12.87 -6.56
C ALA A 411 5.04 -13.76 -7.03
N ASP A 412 5.64 -13.41 -8.17
CA ASP A 412 6.83 -14.04 -8.73
C ASP A 412 8.08 -13.53 -8.02
N LEU A 413 8.71 -14.37 -7.20
CA LEU A 413 9.89 -14.02 -6.41
C LEU A 413 11.15 -13.83 -7.25
N SER A 414 11.19 -14.33 -8.49
CA SER A 414 12.29 -14.01 -9.42
C SER A 414 12.32 -12.53 -9.83
N MET A 415 11.23 -11.80 -9.57
CA MET A 415 11.11 -10.37 -9.79
C MET A 415 11.40 -9.54 -8.53
N GLY A 416 11.76 -10.21 -7.43
CA GLY A 416 12.06 -9.63 -6.12
C GLY A 416 13.46 -9.01 -6.01
N LEU A 417 13.93 -8.90 -4.77
CA LEU A 417 15.25 -8.37 -4.43
C LEU A 417 15.92 -9.25 -3.38
N VAL A 418 17.25 -9.36 -3.45
CA VAL A 418 18.06 -10.00 -2.41
C VAL A 418 18.59 -8.92 -1.47
N LEU A 419 18.49 -9.17 -0.16
CA LEU A 419 18.98 -8.26 0.89
C LEU A 419 19.76 -9.08 1.93
N GLY A 420 21.09 -9.06 1.87
CA GLY A 420 21.93 -9.98 2.64
C GLY A 420 21.64 -11.45 2.28
N CYS A 421 21.12 -12.20 3.26
CA CYS A 421 20.63 -13.57 3.10
C CYS A 421 19.09 -13.65 3.01
N GLU A 422 18.39 -12.54 2.79
CA GLU A 422 16.92 -12.54 2.67
C GLU A 422 16.47 -12.35 1.22
N LEU A 423 15.39 -13.03 0.83
CA LEU A 423 14.67 -12.78 -0.42
C LEU A 423 13.41 -11.95 -0.14
N GLU A 424 13.37 -10.73 -0.67
CA GLU A 424 12.24 -9.80 -0.55
C GLU A 424 11.29 -9.94 -1.74
N CYS A 425 10.02 -10.24 -1.44
CA CYS A 425 8.94 -10.32 -2.40
C CYS A 425 8.66 -8.94 -3.02
N PRO A 426 8.54 -8.84 -4.37
CA PRO A 426 8.40 -7.56 -5.06
C PRO A 426 7.06 -6.86 -4.82
N LYS A 427 6.09 -7.53 -4.18
CA LYS A 427 4.72 -7.02 -4.06
C LYS A 427 4.38 -6.38 -2.72
N HIS A 428 4.82 -6.95 -1.60
CA HIS A 428 4.49 -6.40 -0.27
C HIS A 428 5.70 -6.31 0.66
N ASN A 429 6.91 -6.42 0.10
CA ASN A 429 8.15 -6.39 0.88
C ASN A 429 8.23 -7.51 1.93
N GLY A 430 7.44 -8.58 1.80
CA GLY A 430 7.58 -9.75 2.66
C GLY A 430 8.94 -10.39 2.41
N ARG A 431 9.57 -10.93 3.45
CA ARG A 431 10.90 -11.56 3.33
C ARG A 431 10.94 -13.00 3.84
N PHE A 432 11.84 -13.75 3.23
CA PHE A 432 12.23 -15.10 3.62
C PHE A 432 13.73 -15.13 3.90
N ASP A 433 14.15 -15.81 4.97
CA ASP A 433 15.57 -16.16 5.17
C ASP A 433 15.94 -17.27 4.19
N LEU A 434 16.92 -17.05 3.31
CA LEU A 434 17.31 -18.02 2.28
C LEU A 434 18.05 -19.24 2.83
N ARG A 435 18.45 -19.23 4.10
CA ARG A 435 19.13 -20.37 4.76
C ARG A 435 18.13 -21.37 5.33
N THR A 436 16.96 -20.89 5.75
CA THR A 436 15.95 -21.73 6.43
C THR A 436 14.60 -21.77 5.71
N GLY A 437 14.33 -20.80 4.84
CA GLY A 437 13.02 -20.57 4.23
C GLY A 437 12.06 -19.80 5.13
N ASP A 438 12.43 -19.51 6.39
CA ASP A 438 11.50 -18.94 7.37
C ASP A 438 11.06 -17.51 7.02
N PRO A 439 9.80 -17.14 7.30
CA PRO A 439 9.34 -15.78 7.13
C PRO A 439 10.01 -14.83 8.13
N THR A 440 10.69 -13.80 7.64
CA THR A 440 11.34 -12.79 8.49
C THR A 440 10.59 -11.46 8.49
N ARG A 441 9.68 -11.25 7.52
CA ARG A 441 8.89 -10.01 7.42
C ARG A 441 7.47 -10.27 6.90
N LYS A 442 6.49 -9.66 7.57
CA LYS A 442 5.08 -9.61 7.14
C LYS A 442 4.97 -9.03 5.73
N PRO A 443 3.97 -9.44 4.93
CA PRO A 443 2.81 -10.26 5.31
C PRO A 443 3.00 -11.79 5.23
N ILE A 444 4.21 -12.26 4.93
CA ILE A 444 4.49 -13.70 4.84
C ILE A 444 4.38 -14.35 6.22
N ARG A 445 3.79 -15.54 6.23
CA ARG A 445 3.57 -16.34 7.45
C ARG A 445 3.94 -17.82 7.30
N GLN A 446 4.13 -18.28 6.07
CA GLN A 446 4.48 -19.66 5.75
C GLN A 446 5.91 -19.70 5.20
N PRO A 447 6.75 -20.67 5.62
CA PRO A 447 8.09 -20.84 5.08
C PRO A 447 8.08 -21.07 3.57
N LEU A 448 9.13 -20.63 2.89
CA LEU A 448 9.43 -20.93 1.49
C LEU A 448 10.24 -22.21 1.38
N GLY A 449 9.97 -23.07 0.39
CA GLY A 449 10.89 -24.16 0.07
C GLY A 449 12.23 -23.60 -0.39
N VAL A 450 13.32 -24.01 0.27
CA VAL A 450 14.69 -23.63 -0.09
C VAL A 450 15.60 -24.86 -0.09
N GLN A 451 16.56 -24.89 -1.01
CA GLN A 451 17.56 -25.94 -1.15
C GLN A 451 18.95 -25.31 -1.43
N PRO A 452 20.01 -25.70 -0.68
CA PRO A 452 21.36 -25.27 -0.98
C PRO A 452 21.82 -25.75 -2.36
N VAL A 453 22.55 -24.90 -3.08
CA VAL A 453 23.10 -25.20 -4.40
C VAL A 453 24.62 -25.28 -4.32
N THR A 454 25.17 -26.32 -4.91
CA THR A 454 26.63 -26.55 -4.95
C THR A 454 27.21 -26.04 -6.26
N GLU A 455 28.34 -25.35 -6.19
CA GLU A 455 29.11 -24.93 -7.35
C GLU A 455 30.25 -25.94 -7.61
N SER A 456 30.38 -26.43 -8.84
CA SER A 456 31.49 -27.28 -9.30
C SER A 456 31.80 -26.94 -10.76
N ASP A 457 33.07 -26.75 -11.10
CA ASP A 457 33.53 -26.53 -12.48
C ASP A 457 32.77 -25.40 -13.22
N GLY A 458 32.44 -24.32 -12.48
CA GLY A 458 31.71 -23.16 -13.02
C GLY A 458 30.23 -23.40 -13.29
N ARG A 459 29.65 -24.48 -12.75
CA ARG A 459 28.24 -24.86 -12.90
C ARG A 459 27.59 -25.09 -11.54
N LEU A 460 26.27 -24.94 -11.52
CA LEU A 460 25.46 -24.99 -10.30
C LEU A 460 24.62 -26.26 -10.27
N TYR A 461 24.56 -26.92 -9.11
CA TYR A 461 23.92 -28.22 -8.96
C TYR A 461 23.14 -28.36 -7.67
N ILE A 462 22.04 -29.10 -7.74
CA ILE A 462 21.32 -29.66 -6.58
C ILE A 462 21.41 -31.18 -6.58
N THR A 463 21.28 -31.79 -5.40
CA THR A 463 21.32 -33.24 -5.18
C THR A 463 19.95 -33.79 -4.83
#